data_AF-A0AAU9AYI4-F1
#
_entry.id   AF-A0AAU9AYI4-F1
#
_cell.length_a   1.000
_cell.length_b   1.000
_cell.length_c   1.000
_cell.angle_alpha   90.00
_cell.angle_beta   90.00
_cell.angle_gamma   90.00
#
_symmetry.space_group_name_H-M   'P 1'
#
loop_
_entity.id
_entity.type
_entity.pdbx_description
1 polymer ?
#
loop_
_entity_poly.entity_id
_entity_poly.type
_entity_poly.pdbx_seq_one_letter_code
_entity_poly.pdbx_strand_id
1 'polypeptide(L)'
;MYQQFNEQFAAATRQFADTAAQVNRLALDNAEAVFGLQIAAIEDRVNATFAFFGEAAEARDFDALKTLFPKGVQIARENVERAVSTGQEAFGRTLKTNEAIAELAKSQVETAAKATQANVEKATKAAAKAAAPAAK
;
A
#
# COMPACT_ATOMS: atom_id res chain seq x y z
N MET A 1 39.26 13.76 -6.02
CA MET A 1 38.52 12.61 -6.58
C MET A 1 37.96 11.66 -5.53
N TYR A 2 38.72 11.28 -4.49
CA TYR A 2 38.23 10.37 -3.43
C TYR A 2 37.06 10.93 -2.61
N GLN A 3 37.07 12.22 -2.23
CA GLN A 3 35.99 12.84 -1.45
C GLN A 3 34.65 12.87 -2.21
N GLN A 4 34.65 13.23 -3.49
CA GLN A 4 33.43 13.26 -4.32
C GLN A 4 32.80 11.87 -4.51
N PHE A 5 33.63 10.82 -4.66
CA PHE A 5 33.13 9.46 -4.78
C PHE A 5 32.49 8.98 -3.47
N ASN A 6 33.09 9.34 -2.33
CA ASN A 6 32.58 9.00 -1.00
C ASN A 6 31.26 9.72 -0.69
N GLU A 7 31.14 10.99 -1.08
CA GLU A 7 29.89 11.76 -0.93
C GLU A 7 28.77 11.22 -1.82
N GLN A 8 29.06 10.86 -3.07
CA GLN A 8 28.07 10.26 -3.98
C GLN A 8 27.60 8.89 -3.49
N PHE A 9 28.52 8.06 -2.99
CA PHE A 9 28.19 6.76 -2.40
C PHE A 9 27.36 6.90 -1.13
N ALA A 10 27.73 7.84 -0.23
CA ALA A 10 26.98 8.12 0.98
C ALA A 10 25.57 8.68 0.68
N ALA A 11 25.45 9.55 -0.32
CA ALA A 11 24.16 10.09 -0.77
C ALA A 11 23.27 8.99 -1.38
N ALA A 12 23.82 8.14 -2.25
CA ALA A 12 23.10 7.00 -2.82
C ALA A 12 22.63 6.01 -1.74
N THR A 13 23.48 5.74 -0.74
CA THR A 13 23.14 4.85 0.38
C THR A 13 22.02 5.44 1.24
N ARG A 14 22.04 6.76 1.50
CA ARG A 14 20.92 7.45 2.19
C ARG A 14 19.63 7.37 1.38
N GLN A 15 19.67 7.70 0.10
CA GLN A 15 18.49 7.66 -0.75
C GLN A 15 17.91 6.25 -0.86
N PHE A 16 18.75 5.21 -0.88
CA PHE A 16 18.30 3.82 -0.80
C PHE A 16 17.65 3.50 0.54
N ALA A 17 18.28 3.88 1.65
CA ALA A 17 17.73 3.66 2.99
C ALA A 17 16.39 4.37 3.19
N ASP A 18 16.26 5.62 2.74
CA ASP A 18 15.02 6.40 2.79
C ASP A 18 13.92 5.76 1.95
N THR A 19 14.25 5.25 0.76
CA THR A 19 13.30 4.54 -0.12
C THR A 19 12.85 3.23 0.52
N ALA A 20 13.78 2.45 1.07
CA ALA A 20 13.46 1.19 1.74
C ALA A 20 12.57 1.44 2.98
N ALA A 21 12.85 2.50 3.74
CA ALA A 21 12.01 2.91 4.86
C ALA A 21 10.59 3.32 4.41
N GLN A 22 10.46 4.05 3.31
CA GLN A 22 9.14 4.41 2.74
C GLN A 22 8.37 3.17 2.27
N VAL A 23 9.02 2.24 1.57
CA VAL A 23 8.37 0.98 1.14
C VAL A 23 7.91 0.16 2.34
N ASN A 24 8.76 0.02 3.37
CA ASN A 24 8.38 -0.68 4.60
C ASN A 24 7.19 -0.02 5.30
N ARG A 25 7.17 1.32 5.36
CA ARG A 25 6.05 2.06 5.94
C ARG A 25 4.76 1.85 5.14
N LEU A 26 4.81 1.96 3.81
CA LEU A 26 3.65 1.70 2.95
C LEU A 26 3.08 0.30 3.13
N ALA A 27 3.97 -0.70 3.25
CA ALA A 27 3.57 -2.09 3.50
C ALA A 27 2.93 -2.26 4.88
N LEU A 28 3.49 -1.66 5.93
CA LEU A 28 2.93 -1.69 7.29
C LEU A 28 1.59 -0.96 7.36
N ASP A 29 1.48 0.24 6.78
CA ASP A 29 0.23 1.01 6.74
C ASP A 29 -0.88 0.24 5.99
N ASN A 30 -0.53 -0.47 4.90
CA ASN A 30 -1.46 -1.34 4.19
C ASN A 30 -1.91 -2.52 5.07
N ALA A 31 -0.97 -3.19 5.73
CA ALA A 31 -1.27 -4.30 6.62
C ALA A 31 -2.19 -3.86 7.76
N GLU A 32 -1.88 -2.73 8.42
CA GLU A 32 -2.71 -2.15 9.47
C GLU A 32 -4.13 -1.83 8.97
N ALA A 33 -4.25 -1.21 7.79
CA ALA A 33 -5.56 -0.91 7.21
C ALA A 33 -6.36 -2.19 6.90
N VAL A 34 -5.74 -3.22 6.33
CA VAL A 34 -6.39 -4.51 6.06
C VAL A 34 -6.80 -5.22 7.35
N PHE A 35 -5.95 -5.20 8.38
CA PHE A 35 -6.29 -5.75 9.70
C PHE A 35 -7.42 -4.97 10.37
N GLY A 36 -7.40 -3.64 10.31
CA GLY A 36 -8.49 -2.79 10.81
C GLY A 36 -9.82 -3.09 10.14
N LEU A 37 -9.82 -3.32 8.82
CA LEU A 37 -11.01 -3.74 8.08
C LEU A 37 -11.53 -5.12 8.52
N GLN A 38 -10.65 -6.05 8.85
CA GLN A 38 -11.06 -7.36 9.38
C GLN A 38 -11.66 -7.26 10.78
N ILE A 39 -11.09 -6.43 11.65
CA ILE A 39 -11.62 -6.17 13.00
C ILE A 39 -13.00 -5.50 12.91
N ALA A 40 -13.14 -4.44 12.12
CA ALA A 40 -14.42 -3.76 11.93
C ALA A 40 -15.50 -4.71 11.37
N ALA A 41 -15.13 -5.57 10.42
CA ALA A 41 -16.03 -6.60 9.90
C ALA A 41 -16.46 -7.62 10.96
N ILE A 42 -15.65 -7.89 11.99
CA ILE A 42 -16.02 -8.77 13.10
C ILE A 42 -16.94 -8.01 14.07
N GLU A 43 -16.58 -6.79 14.47
CA GLU A 43 -17.36 -5.96 15.40
C GLU A 43 -18.80 -5.76 14.90
N ASP A 44 -18.97 -5.46 13.62
CA ASP A 44 -20.28 -5.28 13.00
C ASP A 44 -21.11 -6.58 12.92
N ARG A 45 -20.44 -7.74 12.81
CA ARG A 45 -21.11 -9.06 12.73
C ARG A 45 -21.60 -9.55 14.08
N VAL A 46 -20.90 -9.21 15.16
CA VAL A 46 -21.15 -9.73 16.51
C VAL A 46 -22.56 -9.37 16.97
N ASN A 47 -22.95 -8.09 16.94
CA ASN A 47 -24.22 -7.68 17.55
C ASN A 47 -25.46 -8.35 16.90
N ALA A 48 -25.56 -8.34 15.57
CA ALA A 48 -26.72 -8.90 14.86
C ALA A 48 -26.75 -10.44 14.92
N THR A 49 -25.57 -11.07 14.84
CA THR A 49 -25.45 -12.53 14.90
C THR A 49 -25.74 -13.06 16.31
N PHE A 50 -25.24 -12.39 17.36
CA PHE A 50 -25.56 -12.75 18.74
C PHE A 50 -27.03 -12.53 19.07
N ALA A 51 -27.65 -11.45 18.60
CA ALA A 51 -29.08 -11.23 18.76
C ALA A 51 -29.90 -12.35 18.08
N PHE A 52 -29.54 -12.75 16.86
CA PHE A 52 -30.19 -13.86 16.17
C PHE A 52 -30.03 -15.20 16.90
N PHE A 53 -28.83 -15.52 17.39
CA PHE A 53 -28.62 -16.75 18.17
C PHE A 53 -29.33 -16.72 19.52
N GLY A 54 -29.46 -15.55 20.16
CA GLY A 54 -30.28 -15.37 21.36
C GLY A 54 -31.75 -15.68 21.10
N GLU A 55 -32.34 -15.05 20.07
CA GLU A 55 -33.72 -15.33 19.68
C GLU A 55 -33.92 -16.79 19.21
N ALA A 56 -32.93 -17.36 18.52
CA ALA A 56 -32.98 -18.76 18.08
C ALA A 56 -32.90 -19.76 19.24
N ALA A 57 -32.19 -19.45 20.33
CA ALA A 57 -32.14 -20.28 21.52
C ALA A 57 -33.47 -20.28 22.30
N GLU A 58 -34.28 -19.24 22.14
CA GLU A 58 -35.60 -19.09 22.76
C GLU A 58 -36.74 -19.67 21.91
N ALA A 59 -36.49 -19.94 20.62
CA ALA A 59 -37.49 -20.52 19.72
C ALA A 59 -37.81 -21.98 20.08
N ARG A 60 -39.07 -22.22 20.47
CA ARG A 60 -39.56 -23.56 20.83
C ARG A 60 -40.71 -24.08 19.97
N ASP A 61 -41.22 -23.26 19.05
CA ASP A 61 -42.36 -23.58 18.20
C ASP A 61 -42.14 -23.18 16.73
N PHE A 62 -43.07 -23.65 15.88
CA PHE A 62 -42.99 -23.47 14.43
C PHE A 62 -43.23 -22.02 13.99
N ASP A 63 -43.94 -21.23 14.80
CA ASP A 63 -44.17 -19.82 14.52
C ASP A 63 -42.92 -18.98 14.81
N ALA A 64 -42.18 -19.27 15.89
CA ALA A 64 -40.86 -18.69 16.14
C ALA A 64 -39.89 -18.98 14.99
N LEU A 65 -39.89 -20.21 14.44
CA LEU A 65 -39.07 -20.58 13.28
C LEU A 65 -39.45 -19.80 12.01
N LYS A 66 -40.73 -19.59 11.74
CA LYS A 66 -41.18 -18.73 10.61
C LYS A 66 -40.72 -17.29 10.75
N THR A 67 -40.54 -16.81 11.97
CA THR A 67 -40.09 -15.44 12.26
C THR A 67 -38.56 -15.31 12.16
N LEU A 68 -37.82 -16.37 12.53
CA LEU A 68 -36.36 -16.42 12.47
C LEU A 68 -35.82 -16.66 11.07
N PHE A 69 -36.51 -17.45 10.24
CA PHE A 69 -36.06 -17.75 8.88
C PHE A 69 -35.75 -16.50 8.03
N PRO A 70 -36.66 -15.51 7.90
CA PRO A 70 -36.36 -14.30 7.14
C PRO A 70 -35.22 -13.48 7.76
N LYS A 71 -35.11 -13.45 9.10
CA LYS A 71 -33.98 -12.79 9.79
C LYS A 71 -32.65 -13.45 9.47
N GLY A 72 -32.59 -14.79 9.46
CA GLY A 72 -31.39 -15.54 9.10
C GLY A 72 -30.96 -15.32 7.65
N VAL A 73 -31.92 -15.30 6.72
CA VAL A 73 -31.66 -14.97 5.31
C VAL A 73 -31.14 -13.54 5.15
N GLN A 74 -31.73 -12.59 5.88
CA GLN A 74 -31.27 -11.20 5.86
C GLN A 74 -29.85 -11.07 6.42
N ILE A 75 -29.54 -11.69 7.56
CA ILE A 75 -28.19 -11.70 8.15
C ILE A 75 -27.18 -12.32 7.18
N ALA A 76 -27.53 -13.44 6.54
CA ALA A 76 -26.66 -14.07 5.56
C ALA A 76 -26.38 -13.14 4.37
N ARG A 77 -27.40 -12.48 3.84
CA ARG A 77 -27.27 -11.51 2.74
C ARG A 77 -26.38 -10.34 3.14
N GLU A 78 -26.66 -9.71 4.28
CA GLU A 78 -25.88 -8.58 4.78
C GLU A 78 -24.41 -8.97 5.03
N ASN A 79 -24.16 -10.18 5.52
CA ASN A 79 -22.80 -10.69 5.71
C ASN A 79 -22.06 -10.88 4.38
N VAL A 80 -22.74 -11.35 3.33
CA VAL A 80 -22.16 -11.49 1.99
C VAL A 80 -21.88 -10.13 1.37
N GLU A 81 -22.84 -9.20 1.40
CA GLU A 81 -22.67 -7.85 0.86
C GLU A 81 -21.50 -7.13 1.54
N ARG A 82 -21.40 -7.21 2.88
CA ARG A 82 -20.28 -6.65 3.63
C ARG A 82 -18.96 -7.36 3.34
N ALA A 83 -18.94 -8.69 3.25
CA ALA A 83 -17.72 -9.44 2.91
C ALA A 83 -17.16 -9.05 1.53
N VAL A 84 -18.05 -8.88 0.55
CA VAL A 84 -17.67 -8.40 -0.79
C VAL A 84 -17.14 -6.97 -0.71
N SER A 85 -17.82 -6.08 0.01
CA SER A 85 -17.38 -4.68 0.19
C SER A 85 -16.01 -4.60 0.88
N THR A 86 -15.82 -5.30 1.99
CA THR A 86 -14.52 -5.38 2.70
C THR A 86 -13.43 -5.97 1.82
N GLY A 87 -13.75 -7.00 1.04
CA GLY A 87 -12.81 -7.60 0.09
C GLY A 87 -12.39 -6.61 -1.01
N GLN A 88 -13.35 -5.87 -1.58
CA GLN A 88 -13.08 -4.82 -2.56
C GLN A 88 -12.23 -3.69 -1.98
N GLU A 89 -12.50 -3.27 -0.74
CA GLU A 89 -11.71 -2.23 -0.10
C GLU A 89 -10.28 -2.70 0.21
N ALA A 90 -10.12 -3.89 0.78
CA ALA A 90 -8.80 -4.47 1.04
C ALA A 90 -8.00 -4.63 -0.26
N PHE A 91 -8.62 -5.16 -1.31
CA PHE A 91 -7.98 -5.30 -2.62
C PHE A 91 -7.61 -3.95 -3.23
N GLY A 92 -8.52 -2.97 -3.22
CA GLY A 92 -8.27 -1.63 -3.73
C GLY A 92 -7.16 -0.89 -2.98
N ARG A 93 -7.09 -1.05 -1.66
CA ARG A 93 -5.98 -0.50 -0.84
C ARG A 93 -4.65 -1.16 -1.21
N THR A 94 -4.61 -2.49 -1.32
CA THR A 94 -3.41 -3.22 -1.73
C THR A 94 -2.93 -2.85 -3.12
N LEU A 95 -3.84 -2.68 -4.08
CA LEU A 95 -3.50 -2.17 -5.41
C LEU A 95 -2.85 -0.78 -5.33
N LYS A 96 -3.46 0.17 -4.61
CA LYS A 96 -2.90 1.52 -4.43
C LYS A 96 -1.54 1.51 -3.75
N THR A 97 -1.33 0.65 -2.76
CA THR A 97 -0.03 0.49 -2.11
C THR A 97 1.02 0.01 -3.11
N ASN A 98 0.70 -0.97 -3.95
CA ASN A 98 1.60 -1.44 -5.00
C ASN A 98 1.88 -0.37 -6.06
N GLU A 99 0.87 0.41 -6.47
CA GLU A 99 1.05 1.56 -7.36
C GLU A 99 2.01 2.59 -6.77
N ALA A 100 1.86 2.93 -5.49
CA ALA A 100 2.75 3.88 -4.83
C ALA A 100 4.18 3.34 -4.68
N ILE A 101 4.36 2.04 -4.40
CA ILE A 101 5.69 1.39 -4.43
C ILE A 101 6.30 1.44 -5.84
N ALA A 102 5.48 1.21 -6.88
CA ALA A 102 5.94 1.30 -8.28
C ALA A 102 6.32 2.74 -8.67
N GLU A 103 5.59 3.74 -8.18
CA GLU A 103 5.90 5.16 -8.38
C GLU A 103 7.22 5.53 -7.69
N LEU A 104 7.48 5.02 -6.47
CA LEU A 104 8.78 5.17 -5.82
C LEU A 104 9.91 4.55 -6.65
N ALA A 105 9.72 3.33 -7.17
CA ALA A 105 10.70 2.69 -8.04
C ALA A 105 10.96 3.50 -9.32
N LYS A 106 9.91 4.06 -9.94
CA LYS A 106 10.03 4.94 -11.11
C LYS A 106 10.82 6.20 -10.80
N SER A 107 10.54 6.85 -9.66
CA SER A 107 11.27 8.04 -9.20
C SER A 107 12.77 7.77 -9.00
N GLN A 108 13.14 6.59 -8.51
CA GLN A 108 14.54 6.17 -8.38
C GLN A 108 15.23 6.03 -9.75
N VAL A 109 14.55 5.43 -10.74
CA VAL A 109 15.07 5.32 -12.11
C VAL A 109 15.24 6.69 -12.76
N GLU A 110 14.26 7.58 -12.61
CA GLU A 110 14.36 8.95 -13.13
C GLU A 110 15.52 9.72 -12.49
N THR A 111 15.74 9.54 -11.19
CA THR A 111 16.87 10.16 -10.48
C THR A 111 18.21 9.64 -11.00
N ALA A 112 18.34 8.33 -11.23
CA ALA A 112 19.53 7.73 -11.82
C ALA A 112 19.77 8.21 -13.26
N ALA A 113 18.71 8.34 -14.06
CA ALA A 113 18.80 8.88 -15.42
C ALA A 113 19.27 10.35 -15.43
N LYS A 114 18.74 11.19 -14.53
CA LYS A 114 19.17 12.58 -14.35
C LYS A 114 20.63 12.68 -13.91
N ALA A 115 21.07 11.83 -12.98
CA ALA A 115 22.46 11.77 -12.55
C ALA A 115 23.40 11.38 -13.71
N THR A 116 22.98 10.44 -14.55
CA THR A 116 23.74 10.02 -15.73
C THR A 116 23.84 11.14 -16.76
N GLN A 117 22.73 11.82 -17.09
CA GLN A 117 22.75 13.00 -17.95
C GLN A 117 23.68 14.09 -17.43
N ALA A 118 23.61 14.41 -16.13
CA ALA A 118 24.48 15.41 -15.51
C ALA A 118 25.97 15.03 -15.59
N ASN A 119 26.31 13.74 -15.48
CA ASN A 119 27.68 13.27 -15.65
C ASN A 119 28.15 13.34 -17.11
N VAL A 120 27.28 13.01 -18.07
CA VAL A 120 27.57 13.15 -19.51
C VAL A 120 27.78 14.62 -19.88
N GLU A 121 26.94 15.52 -19.37
CA GLU A 121 27.10 16.98 -19.58
C GLU A 121 28.40 17.50 -18.96
N LYS A 122 28.77 17.05 -17.76
CA LYS A 122 30.05 17.41 -17.15
C LYS A 122 31.23 16.91 -17.98
N ALA A 123 31.17 15.68 -18.46
CA ALA A 123 32.22 15.09 -19.30
C ALA A 123 32.35 15.80 -20.65
N THR A 124 31.23 16.11 -21.31
CA THR A 124 31.23 16.88 -22.57
C THR A 124 31.72 18.31 -22.37
N LYS A 125 31.31 19.00 -21.29
CA LYS A 125 31.86 20.32 -20.95
C LYS A 125 33.36 20.27 -20.66
N ALA A 126 33.84 19.26 -19.94
CA ALA A 126 35.26 19.09 -19.66
C ALA A 126 36.07 18.80 -20.94
N ALA A 127 35.54 17.92 -21.82
CA ALA A 127 36.13 17.62 -23.12
C ALA A 127 36.15 18.86 -24.04
N ALA A 128 35.06 19.63 -24.08
CA ALA A 128 35.01 20.89 -24.84
C ALA A 128 36.02 21.93 -24.31
N LYS A 129 36.21 22.00 -22.99
CA LYS A 129 37.20 22.88 -22.37
C LYS A 129 38.64 22.44 -22.63
N ALA A 130 38.89 21.13 -22.75
CA ALA A 130 40.19 20.56 -23.10
C ALA A 130 40.48 20.63 -24.61
N ALA A 131 39.44 20.63 -25.45
CA ALA A 131 39.54 20.74 -26.91
C ALA A 131 39.55 22.18 -27.42
N ALA A 132 39.20 23.17 -26.60
CA ALA A 132 39.43 24.58 -26.89
C ALA A 132 40.95 24.85 -26.82
N PRO A 133 41.65 25.03 -27.94
CA PRO A 133 43.10 25.20 -27.93
C PRO A 133 43.48 26.47 -27.19
N ALA A 134 44.69 26.48 -26.63
CA ALA A 134 45.37 27.68 -26.18
C ALA A 134 45.33 28.76 -27.27
N ALA A 135 44.37 29.67 -27.17
CA ALA A 135 44.34 30.88 -27.96
C ALA A 135 45.20 31.93 -27.23
N LYS A 136 46.50 31.91 -27.58
CA LYS A 136 47.56 32.91 -27.34
C LYS A 136 47.83 33.34 -25.89
#